data_AF-A0A1H8G8Y9-F1
#
_entry.id   AF-A0A1H8G8Y9-F1
#
_cell.length_a   1.000
_cell.length_b   1.000
_cell.length_c   1.000
_cell.angle_alpha   90.00
_cell.angle_beta   90.00
_cell.angle_gamma   90.00
#
_symmetry.space_group_name_H-M   'P 1'
#
loop_
_entity.id
_entity.type
_entity.pdbx_description
1 polymer ?
#
loop_
_entity_poly.entity_id
_entity_poly.type
_entity_poly.pdbx_seq_one_letter_code
_entity_poly.pdbx_strand_id
1 'polypeptide(L)' 'MPLVHMKEIFTPLRFFGIKIFRSKEGQFFFKFGNKPRKRIFGRKNDLSI' A
#
# COMPACT_ATOMS: atom_id res chain seq x y z
N MET A 1 6.56 -11.90 8.46
CA MET A 1 6.64 -10.95 7.32
C MET A 1 6.73 -9.55 7.88
N PRO A 2 7.76 -8.74 7.57
CA PRO A 2 7.99 -7.47 8.27
C PRO A 2 6.92 -6.45 7.87
N LEU A 3 5.82 -6.44 8.62
CA LEU A 3 4.64 -5.60 8.47
C LEU A 3 4.85 -4.23 9.13
N VAL A 4 6.07 -3.72 9.19
CA VAL A 4 6.39 -2.76 10.26
C VAL A 4 5.72 -1.41 10.03
N HIS A 5 5.44 -0.96 8.79
CA HIS A 5 5.01 0.43 8.59
C HIS A 5 4.04 0.70 7.41
N MET A 6 3.08 -0.20 7.13
CA MET A 6 2.00 0.11 6.17
C MET A 6 0.70 0.48 6.89
N LYS A 7 0.20 1.69 6.68
CA LYS A 7 -1.12 2.13 7.15
C LYS A 7 -2.17 1.85 6.07
N GLU A 8 -3.26 1.19 6.44
CA GLU A 8 -4.44 1.09 5.57
C GLU A 8 -5.13 2.45 5.48
N ILE A 9 -5.48 2.87 4.26
CA ILE A 9 -6.28 4.06 4.02
C ILE A 9 -7.73 3.60 3.91
N PHE A 10 -8.58 4.09 4.81
CA PHE A 10 -10.01 3.83 4.72
C PHE A 10 -10.59 4.65 3.57
N THR A 11 -11.07 3.96 2.54
CA THR A 11 -11.72 4.58 1.38
C THR A 11 -13.05 3.88 1.10
N PRO A 12 -14.03 4.56 0.49
CA PRO A 12 -15.30 3.93 0.09
C PRO A 12 -15.08 2.77 -0.89
N LEU A 13 -13.96 2.76 -1.61
CA LEU A 13 -13.50 1.65 -2.47
C LEU A 13 -13.32 0.34 -1.70
N ARG A 14 -13.17 0.38 -0.37
CA ARG A 14 -13.12 -0.79 0.50
C ARG A 14 -14.40 -1.61 0.45
N PHE A 15 -15.57 -0.98 0.28
CA PHE A 15 -16.84 -1.69 0.09
C PHE A 15 -16.89 -2.47 -1.22
N PHE A 16 -16.15 -2.02 -2.23
CA PHE A 16 -15.96 -2.71 -3.50
C PHE A 16 -14.78 -3.70 -3.49
N GLY A 17 -14.24 -4.03 -2.30
CA GLY A 17 -13.14 -5.00 -2.16
C GLY A 17 -11.76 -4.46 -2.53
N ILE A 18 -11.63 -3.14 -2.76
CA ILE A 18 -10.35 -2.46 -3.03
C ILE A 18 -9.82 -1.87 -1.73
N LYS A 19 -8.73 -2.41 -1.21
CA LYS A 19 -8.01 -1.87 -0.05
C LYS A 19 -6.76 -1.14 -0.49
N ILE A 20 -6.55 0.07 0.01
CA ILE A 20 -5.38 0.89 -0.30
C ILE A 20 -4.49 0.96 0.95
N PHE A 21 -3.19 0.79 0.76
CA PHE A 21 -2.19 0.85 1.82
C PHE A 21 -1.12 1.88 1.46
N ARG A 22 -0.70 2.65 2.45
CA ARG A 22 0.41 3.60 2.34
C ARG A 22 1.55 3.14 3.25
N SER A 23 2.72 2.92 2.66
CA SER A 23 3.97 2.72 3.39
C SER A 23 4.51 4.05 3.91
N LYS A 24 5.25 4.01 5.03
CA LYS A 24 5.98 5.18 5.54
C LYS A 24 6.95 5.79 4.52
N GLU A 25 7.50 4.97 3.61
CA GLU A 25 8.40 5.41 2.53
C GLU A 25 7.68 6.15 1.39
N GLY A 26 6.39 6.46 1.54
CA GLY A 26 5.61 7.12 0.49
C GLY A 26 5.16 6.18 -0.64
N GLN A 27 5.32 4.87 -0.45
CA GLN A 27 4.84 3.86 -1.40
C GLN A 27 3.36 3.53 -1.17
N PHE A 28 2.58 3.50 -2.25
CA PHE A 28 1.18 3.12 -2.27
C PHE A 28 1.00 1.73 -2.86
N PHE A 29 0.21 0.93 -2.16
CA PHE A 29 -0.18 -0.41 -2.57
C PHE A 29 -1.69 -0.50 -2.61
N PHE A 30 -2.22 -1.33 -3.50
CA PHE A 30 -3.61 -1.75 -3.45
C PHE A 30 -3.72 -3.26 -3.36
N LYS A 31 -4.81 -3.71 -2.76
CA LYS A 31 -5.25 -5.10 -2.76
C LYS A 31 -6.67 -5.13 -3.27
N PHE A 32 -6.95 -6.01 -4.21
CA PHE A 32 -8.29 -6.26 -4.69
C PHE A 32 -8.73 -7.68 -4.32
N GLY A 33 -9.70 -7.80 -3.43
CA GLY A 33 -10.21 -9.09 -2.96
C GLY A 33 -9.10 -10.00 -2.44
N ASN A 34 -8.99 -11.20 -3.02
CA ASN A 34 -8.00 -12.22 -2.64
C ASN A 34 -6.69 -12.14 -3.44
N LYS A 35 -6.54 -11.16 -4.34
CA LYS A 35 -5.30 -10.99 -5.13
C LYS A 35 -4.16 -10.47 -4.23
N PRO A 36 -2.90 -10.81 -4.55
CA PRO A 36 -1.75 -10.26 -3.86
C PRO A 36 -1.72 -8.74 -3.98
N ARG A 37 -1.13 -8.08 -2.97
CA ARG A 37 -0.94 -6.63 -2.95
C ARG A 37 -0.08 -6.21 -4.14
N LYS A 38 -0.54 -5.21 -4.90
CA LYS A 38 0.21 -4.61 -6.01
C LYS A 38 0.64 -3.20 -5.64
N ARG A 39 1.87 -2.83 -5.98
CA ARG A 39 2.37 -1.45 -5.87
C ARG A 39 1.76 -0.63 -7.01
N ILE A 40 1.18 0.53 -6.69
CA ILE A 40 0.64 1.45 -7.71
C ILE A 40 1.65 2.55 -7.98
N PHE A 41 2.05 3.24 -6.93
CA PHE A 41 2.80 4.48 -7.02
C PHE A 41 3.71 4.63 -5.81
N GLY A 42 4.78 5.41 -5.91
CA GLY A 42 5.67 5.67 -4.80
C GLY A 42 7.11 5.80 -5.25
N ARG A 43 7.75 6.89 -4.84
CA ARG A 43 9.17 7.12 -5.07
C ARG A 43 9.95 6.13 -4.19
N LYS A 44 10.86 5.36 -4.79
CA LYS A 44 11.95 4.77 -4.02
C LYS A 44 12.78 5.99 -3.59
N ASN A 45 12.68 6.41 -2.35
CA ASN A 45 13.76 7.22 -1.80
C ASN A 45 14.91 6.24 -1.61
N ASP A 46 15.73 6.10 -2.66
CA ASP A 46 17.09 5.60 -2.52
C ASP A 46 17.85 6.63 -1.68
N LEU A 47 17.62 6.61 -0.36
CA LEU A 47 18.62 7.03 0.61
C LEU A 47 19.53 5.82 0.84
N SER A 48 20.28 5.47 -0.19
CA SER A 48 21.61 4.90 -0.05
C SER A 48 22.56 6.10 0.11
N ILE A 49 22.75 6.53 1.36
CA ILE A 49 23.97 7.26 1.77
C ILE A 49 25.07 6.22 1.87
#